data_AF-A0A9N8EA52-F1
#
_entry.id   AF-A0A9N8EA52-F1
#
_cell.length_a   1.000
_cell.length_b   1.000
_cell.length_c   1.000
_cell.angle_alpha   90.00
_cell.angle_beta   90.00
_cell.angle_gamma   90.00
#
_symmetry.space_group_name_H-M   'P 1'
#
loop_
_entity.id
_entity.type
_entity.pdbx_description
1 polymer ?
#
loop_
_entity_poly.entity_id
_entity_poly.type
_entity_poly.pdbx_seq_one_letter_code
_entity_poly.pdbx_strand_id
1 'polypeptide(L)'
;MMLRSLVSKSTTSSSRGLQCLYGGGKSHSYQMMKGGRMLSSLEPSMTFGRRRRQELSTSAVPALDEDDYEEEVSPVIIHKTKSNTKAGTGSSTTSSAKPRLHALREQLKKEPPLQSFLNKKNNSNNSATENSNSSTNNQTTLHWRELLERSQETEYDDSELLQQREQPAAAAAVRPVLTDRFGRHHNYLRISLAERCNLRCTYCMPPEGVPLQPQSQLLQTPEILSLARHFYNHGVTKIRLTGGEPTLRKDLLDILQGLNDIGRNDRESNNNNRSGLDELAITTNGVTLAKHLDAYIDAGLNRVNISLDTLLPDKFAQLTRRPASYYDRVWESIEAAAAKAPHELVTKINVVVMNGVNQDEVADFCALQKQFPNLHVRFIEYMPFTENGWNMDKWVPYRDLLQQLEQQDHVQLVKLPELDPNDTTKWYTTLENSTRMNGDKNLGRIGFITSMSQPFCGTCNRLRLTSDGQIKVCLFDGNSTISLRDAMREGANGMELDQLIQHALRKKHFSLGGHSSPEHILADSDQNRPMTLIGG
;
A
#
# COMPACT_ATOMS: atom_id res chain seq x y z
N MET A 1 49.77 57.16 24.47
CA MET A 1 48.91 57.71 23.40
C MET A 1 47.57 57.01 23.51
N MET A 2 46.60 57.58 24.23
CA MET A 2 45.58 58.56 23.77
C MET A 2 44.49 57.88 22.90
N LEU A 3 43.24 57.65 23.39
CA LEU A 3 42.13 58.60 23.72
C LEU A 3 41.35 59.01 22.43
N ARG A 4 40.01 59.05 22.30
CA ARG A 4 38.79 59.10 23.18
C ARG A 4 37.57 58.43 22.42
N SER A 5 36.36 58.09 22.94
CA SER A 5 35.41 58.64 23.97
C SER A 5 34.51 59.80 23.46
N LEU A 6 33.19 59.97 23.71
CA LEU A 6 32.21 59.42 24.69
C LEU A 6 30.72 59.60 24.24
N VAL A 7 29.86 58.58 24.44
CA VAL A 7 28.49 58.61 25.07
C VAL A 7 27.36 59.59 24.67
N SER A 8 26.13 59.06 24.44
CA SER A 8 24.81 59.38 25.09
C SER A 8 23.66 58.68 24.31
N LYS A 9 22.58 58.07 24.84
CA LYS A 9 21.61 58.24 25.96
C LYS A 9 20.41 59.19 25.70
N SER A 10 19.27 58.60 25.30
CA SER A 10 17.88 58.93 25.66
C SER A 10 16.99 57.72 25.26
N THR A 11 16.05 57.12 26.00
CA THR A 11 15.02 57.46 27.01
C THR A 11 13.61 57.77 26.49
N THR A 12 12.70 56.89 26.95
CA THR A 12 11.30 57.12 27.40
C THR A 12 10.10 57.12 26.45
N SER A 13 9.16 56.27 26.85
CA SER A 13 7.76 56.10 26.49
C SER A 13 6.81 57.25 26.83
N SER A 14 5.71 57.37 26.09
CA SER A 14 4.42 57.96 26.51
C SER A 14 3.37 57.64 25.43
N SER A 15 2.33 56.81 25.64
CA SER A 15 1.08 57.03 26.40
C SER A 15 -0.05 57.69 25.59
N ARG A 16 -1.31 57.48 26.04
CA ARG A 16 -2.62 57.76 25.38
C ARG A 16 -3.07 56.71 24.35
N GLY A 17 -4.28 56.15 24.36
CA GLY A 17 -5.41 56.29 25.29
C GLY A 17 -6.66 56.93 24.66
N LEU A 18 -7.83 56.42 25.07
CA LEU A 18 -9.23 56.82 24.78
C LEU A 18 -10.00 56.13 23.63
N GLN A 19 -10.89 55.25 24.09
CA GLN A 19 -12.36 55.27 23.92
C GLN A 19 -13.05 54.71 22.66
N CYS A 20 -14.10 53.96 23.01
CA CYS A 20 -15.13 53.34 22.19
C CYS A 20 -16.38 54.24 22.15
N LEU A 21 -17.18 54.18 21.08
CA LEU A 21 -18.65 53.98 21.07
C LEU A 21 -19.28 54.37 19.71
N TYR A 22 -20.57 54.04 19.55
CA TYR A 22 -21.40 54.04 18.33
C TYR A 22 -21.07 52.89 17.35
N GLY A 23 -22.00 52.02 16.95
CA GLY A 23 -23.43 51.90 17.27
C GLY A 23 -24.31 52.11 16.04
N GLY A 24 -25.14 51.10 15.70
CA GLY A 24 -26.07 51.19 14.57
C GLY A 24 -26.24 49.86 13.84
N GLY A 25 -27.18 49.03 14.29
CA GLY A 25 -27.67 47.91 13.48
C GLY A 25 -28.82 48.34 12.57
N LYS A 26 -29.00 47.65 11.43
CA LYS A 26 -30.32 47.32 10.89
C LYS A 26 -30.22 46.18 9.87
N SER A 27 -31.30 45.43 9.80
CA SER A 27 -31.48 44.14 9.12
C SER A 27 -32.33 44.27 7.83
N HIS A 28 -32.53 43.13 7.15
CA HIS A 28 -33.43 42.93 5.98
C HIS A 28 -32.89 43.47 4.63
N SER A 29 -33.13 42.85 3.46
CA SER A 29 -33.78 41.55 3.15
C SER A 29 -33.49 41.09 1.70
N TYR A 30 -33.82 39.82 1.40
CA TYR A 30 -33.86 39.20 0.07
C TYR A 30 -34.46 40.06 -1.06
N GLN A 31 -33.90 39.94 -2.28
CA GLN A 31 -34.71 39.63 -3.46
C GLN A 31 -33.90 39.04 -4.63
N MET A 32 -34.50 38.05 -5.34
CA MET A 32 -34.02 37.53 -6.62
C MET A 32 -34.40 38.46 -7.78
N MET A 33 -33.66 38.42 -8.88
CA MET A 33 -34.22 38.51 -10.24
C MET A 33 -33.34 37.82 -11.29
N LYS A 34 -33.97 37.46 -12.41
CA LYS A 34 -33.49 36.56 -13.47
C LYS A 34 -32.68 37.29 -14.55
N GLY A 35 -31.73 36.55 -15.15
CA GLY A 35 -31.70 36.32 -16.60
C GLY A 35 -31.16 37.41 -17.54
N GLY A 36 -30.13 37.06 -18.31
CA GLY A 36 -29.70 37.80 -19.49
C GLY A 36 -28.63 37.05 -20.29
N ARG A 37 -28.98 36.54 -21.48
CA ARG A 37 -27.99 36.12 -22.48
C ARG A 37 -27.66 37.33 -23.36
N MET A 38 -26.39 37.54 -23.69
CA MET A 38 -26.02 38.15 -24.97
C MET A 38 -24.69 37.61 -25.48
N LEU A 39 -24.46 37.81 -26.78
CA LEU A 39 -23.48 37.10 -27.61
C LEU A 39 -22.23 37.95 -27.92
N SER A 40 -21.31 37.28 -28.62
CA SER A 40 -20.33 37.82 -29.59
C SER A 40 -19.05 38.52 -29.10
N SER A 41 -17.95 37.77 -29.30
CA SER A 41 -16.70 38.16 -30.00
C SER A 41 -15.89 39.37 -29.57
N LEU A 42 -14.59 39.14 -29.33
CA LEU A 42 -13.48 39.68 -30.15
C LEU A 42 -12.14 39.05 -29.73
N GLU A 43 -11.33 38.61 -30.70
CA GLU A 43 -9.90 38.39 -30.49
C GLU A 43 -9.15 39.73 -30.42
N PRO A 44 -7.88 39.73 -30.00
CA PRO A 44 -6.87 40.03 -31.04
C PRO A 44 -5.56 39.23 -30.92
N SER A 45 -5.10 38.71 -32.05
CA SER A 45 -3.68 38.44 -32.30
C SER A 45 -2.92 39.73 -32.64
N MET A 46 -1.70 39.95 -32.13
CA MET A 46 -0.68 40.71 -32.85
C MET A 46 0.76 40.40 -32.40
N THR A 47 1.72 40.88 -33.18
CA THR A 47 2.99 40.19 -33.47
C THR A 47 4.26 41.00 -33.22
N PHE A 48 5.36 40.27 -33.00
CA PHE A 48 6.77 40.60 -33.32
C PHE A 48 7.48 41.78 -32.60
N GLY A 49 8.50 41.43 -31.81
CA GLY A 49 9.64 42.29 -31.44
C GLY A 49 10.96 41.59 -31.81
N ARG A 50 11.94 42.33 -32.37
CA ARG A 50 13.16 41.78 -33.02
C ARG A 50 14.46 42.18 -32.29
N ARG A 51 15.54 41.42 -32.58
CA ARG A 51 16.99 41.64 -32.25
C ARG A 51 17.41 41.10 -30.86
N ARG A 52 18.63 40.56 -30.66
CA ARG A 52 19.90 40.75 -31.41
C ARG A 52 20.75 39.45 -31.51
N ARG A 53 21.64 39.36 -32.53
CA ARG A 53 22.61 38.27 -32.76
C ARG A 53 23.76 38.26 -31.74
N GLN A 54 24.37 37.09 -31.55
CA GLN A 54 25.82 36.90 -31.66
C GLN A 54 26.10 35.61 -32.47
N GLU A 55 27.27 35.53 -33.11
CA GLU A 55 27.64 34.53 -34.14
C GLU A 55 28.89 33.72 -33.72
N LEU A 56 29.32 32.81 -34.62
CA LEU A 56 30.57 32.02 -34.65
C LEU A 56 30.51 30.64 -33.92
N SER A 57 31.01 29.54 -34.48
CA SER A 57 31.53 29.30 -35.85
C SER A 57 31.55 27.80 -36.23
N THR A 58 31.36 27.57 -37.53
CA THR A 58 31.57 26.38 -38.38
C THR A 58 32.63 25.34 -37.99
N SER A 59 32.33 24.06 -38.27
CA SER A 59 33.12 23.20 -39.18
C SER A 59 32.23 22.12 -39.82
N ALA A 60 32.67 21.52 -40.93
CA ALA A 60 31.79 20.80 -41.87
C ALA A 60 32.12 19.31 -42.08
N VAL A 61 31.18 18.64 -42.75
CA VAL A 61 31.11 17.23 -43.16
C VAL A 61 32.12 16.94 -44.31
N PRO A 62 32.45 15.66 -44.58
CA PRO A 62 32.19 15.15 -45.93
C PRO A 62 31.44 13.81 -45.94
N ALA A 63 30.68 13.60 -47.01
CA ALA A 63 29.91 12.38 -47.30
C ALA A 63 30.56 11.62 -48.47
N LEU A 64 30.30 10.30 -48.50
CA LEU A 64 30.49 9.34 -49.60
C LEU A 64 29.52 8.18 -49.30
N ASP A 65 28.96 7.41 -50.23
CA ASP A 65 28.52 7.65 -51.61
C ASP A 65 27.39 6.62 -51.88
N GLU A 66 26.60 6.80 -52.93
CA GLU A 66 25.55 5.86 -53.36
C GLU A 66 26.13 4.69 -54.17
N ASP A 67 25.45 3.53 -54.16
CA ASP A 67 25.57 2.53 -55.22
C ASP A 67 24.26 1.71 -55.32
N ASP A 68 23.90 1.33 -56.55
CA ASP A 68 22.57 0.85 -56.99
C ASP A 68 22.14 -0.54 -56.49
N TYR A 69 20.83 -0.83 -56.60
CA TYR A 69 20.29 -2.04 -57.30
C TYR A 69 18.74 -1.98 -57.40
N GLU A 70 18.22 -1.60 -58.57
CA GLU A 70 16.97 -2.20 -59.12
C GLU A 70 17.32 -3.62 -59.64
N GLU A 71 16.43 -4.57 -59.95
CA GLU A 71 15.17 -4.50 -60.68
C GLU A 71 14.38 -5.85 -60.55
N GLU A 72 13.36 -6.02 -61.40
CA GLU A 72 12.58 -7.23 -61.73
C GLU A 72 11.39 -7.68 -60.85
N VAL A 73 10.20 -7.33 -61.36
CA VAL A 73 8.92 -7.98 -61.08
C VAL A 73 8.51 -8.80 -62.31
N SER A 74 8.00 -10.02 -62.13
CA SER A 74 7.17 -10.67 -63.16
C SER A 74 6.15 -11.68 -62.59
N PRO A 75 5.01 -11.93 -63.30
CA PRO A 75 3.78 -12.39 -62.68
C PRO A 75 3.42 -13.86 -62.96
N VAL A 76 2.50 -14.44 -62.17
CA VAL A 76 1.85 -15.73 -62.47
C VAL A 76 0.34 -15.57 -62.61
N ILE A 77 -0.21 -16.22 -63.62
CA ILE A 77 -1.57 -16.02 -64.14
C ILE A 77 -2.59 -17.00 -63.52
N ILE A 78 -3.67 -16.40 -63.02
CA ILE A 78 -5.09 -16.84 -63.02
C ILE A 78 -5.38 -18.30 -63.44
N HIS A 79 -6.13 -19.01 -62.60
CA HIS A 79 -7.25 -19.84 -63.07
C HIS A 79 -8.56 -19.45 -62.37
N LYS A 80 -9.58 -19.11 -63.16
CA LYS A 80 -10.97 -18.88 -62.73
C LYS A 80 -11.81 -20.14 -63.01
N THR A 81 -12.66 -20.52 -62.06
CA THR A 81 -13.93 -21.21 -62.37
C THR A 81 -15.09 -20.48 -61.68
N LYS A 82 -16.25 -20.42 -62.34
CA LYS A 82 -17.42 -19.62 -61.96
C LYS A 82 -18.59 -20.49 -61.51
N SER A 83 -19.28 -20.05 -60.45
CA SER A 83 -20.74 -20.10 -60.29
C SER A 83 -21.09 -19.15 -59.12
N ASN A 84 -21.77 -17.99 -59.24
CA ASN A 84 -23.13 -17.73 -59.74
C ASN A 84 -24.16 -18.72 -59.14
N THR A 85 -25.19 -18.36 -58.34
CA THR A 85 -25.69 -17.07 -57.79
C THR A 85 -26.37 -17.35 -56.40
N LYS A 86 -27.02 -16.46 -55.62
CA LYS A 86 -27.54 -15.09 -55.83
C LYS A 86 -27.75 -14.33 -54.48
N ALA A 87 -27.42 -13.03 -54.49
CA ALA A 87 -28.01 -11.89 -53.78
C ALA A 87 -28.79 -12.05 -52.43
N GLY A 88 -28.32 -11.33 -51.39
CA GLY A 88 -29.01 -11.09 -50.10
C GLY A 88 -28.23 -10.09 -49.22
N THR A 89 -28.50 -8.80 -49.40
CA THR A 89 -27.77 -7.60 -48.93
C THR A 89 -27.55 -7.39 -47.42
N GLY A 90 -26.40 -6.78 -47.04
CA GLY A 90 -26.14 -6.05 -45.77
C GLY A 90 -25.14 -6.73 -44.82
N SER A 91 -23.82 -6.44 -44.87
CA SER A 91 -23.12 -5.31 -44.20
C SER A 91 -23.55 -5.11 -42.73
N SER A 92 -22.68 -5.21 -41.71
CA SER A 92 -21.29 -4.72 -41.66
C SER A 92 -20.27 -5.64 -40.96
N THR A 93 -18.99 -5.41 -41.24
CA THR A 93 -17.82 -6.18 -40.78
C THR A 93 -17.14 -5.57 -39.55
N THR A 94 -16.66 -6.39 -38.61
CA THR A 94 -15.35 -6.18 -37.93
C THR A 94 -14.64 -7.50 -37.63
N SER A 95 -13.35 -7.58 -37.98
CA SER A 95 -12.42 -8.67 -37.67
C SER A 95 -11.98 -8.59 -36.20
N SER A 96 -12.07 -9.64 -35.38
CA SER A 96 -11.14 -10.79 -35.28
C SER A 96 -9.74 -10.44 -34.76
N ALA A 97 -9.42 -10.92 -33.55
CA ALA A 97 -8.08 -11.06 -32.95
C ALA A 97 -8.15 -11.91 -31.64
N LYS A 98 -8.52 -13.19 -31.75
CA LYS A 98 -8.58 -14.15 -30.61
C LYS A 98 -7.77 -15.48 -30.71
N PRO A 99 -7.04 -15.84 -31.80
CA PRO A 99 -6.33 -17.12 -31.84
C PRO A 99 -4.86 -17.01 -31.41
N ARG A 100 -4.59 -17.05 -30.10
CA ARG A 100 -3.25 -17.45 -29.58
C ARG A 100 -3.29 -18.09 -28.19
N LEU A 101 -4.21 -17.69 -27.31
CA LEU A 101 -4.44 -18.32 -26.00
C LEU A 101 -5.10 -19.72 -26.06
N HIS A 102 -5.80 -20.06 -27.16
CA HIS A 102 -6.41 -21.39 -27.29
C HIS A 102 -5.42 -22.50 -27.65
N ALA A 103 -4.28 -22.16 -28.30
CA ALA A 103 -3.30 -23.15 -28.75
C ALA A 103 -2.52 -23.77 -27.57
N LEU A 104 -2.14 -22.96 -26.58
CA LEU A 104 -1.46 -23.43 -25.36
C LEU A 104 -2.36 -24.36 -24.51
N ARG A 105 -3.68 -24.15 -24.57
CA ARG A 105 -4.69 -24.81 -23.72
C ARG A 105 -4.99 -26.27 -24.10
N GLU A 106 -4.59 -26.69 -25.30
CA GLU A 106 -4.76 -28.08 -25.78
C GLU A 106 -3.49 -28.94 -25.62
N GLN A 107 -2.30 -28.35 -25.49
CA GLN A 107 -1.07 -29.12 -25.27
C GLN A 107 -0.93 -29.69 -23.86
N LEU A 108 -1.57 -29.10 -22.85
CA LEU A 108 -1.52 -29.52 -21.44
C LEU A 108 -2.54 -30.61 -21.05
N LYS A 109 -3.31 -31.17 -21.99
CA LYS A 109 -4.37 -32.17 -21.72
C LYS A 109 -3.95 -33.64 -21.90
N LYS A 110 -2.66 -33.94 -22.01
CA LYS A 110 -2.17 -35.29 -22.36
C LYS A 110 -1.11 -35.86 -21.41
N GLU A 111 -1.45 -35.94 -20.11
CA GLU A 111 -0.87 -36.96 -19.23
C GLU A 111 -1.98 -37.65 -18.41
N PRO A 112 -1.93 -38.99 -18.24
CA PRO A 112 -2.95 -39.75 -17.52
C PRO A 112 -2.72 -39.71 -15.99
N PRO A 113 -3.77 -39.87 -15.16
CA PRO A 113 -3.63 -39.86 -13.71
C PRO A 113 -2.99 -41.16 -13.19
N LEU A 114 -1.97 -41.03 -12.34
CA LEU A 114 -1.43 -42.14 -11.56
C LEU A 114 -2.40 -42.55 -10.44
N GLN A 115 -2.99 -43.74 -10.56
CA GLN A 115 -3.71 -44.42 -9.47
C GLN A 115 -2.98 -45.69 -9.02
N SER A 116 -2.63 -45.74 -7.74
CA SER A 116 -2.35 -46.90 -6.85
C SER A 116 -1.42 -46.39 -5.73
N PHE A 117 -1.51 -46.79 -4.46
CA PHE A 117 -1.86 -48.10 -3.91
C PHE A 117 -2.81 -48.07 -2.69
N LEU A 118 -3.37 -49.24 -2.38
CA LEU A 118 -4.32 -49.51 -1.30
C LEU A 118 -3.66 -49.78 0.07
N ASN A 119 -4.44 -49.52 1.13
CA ASN A 119 -4.52 -50.24 2.40
C ASN A 119 -3.26 -50.84 3.04
N LYS A 120 -2.96 -50.38 4.26
CA LYS A 120 -2.79 -51.28 5.41
C LYS A 120 -3.58 -50.79 6.62
N LYS A 121 -4.58 -51.57 7.04
CA LYS A 121 -5.07 -51.53 8.42
C LYS A 121 -3.96 -52.03 9.35
N ASN A 122 -3.87 -51.48 10.55
CA ASN A 122 -3.61 -52.29 11.73
C ASN A 122 -4.27 -51.65 12.96
N ASN A 123 -4.92 -52.50 13.76
CA ASN A 123 -5.50 -52.11 15.03
C ASN A 123 -4.40 -51.88 16.06
N SER A 124 -4.54 -50.85 16.88
CA SER A 124 -4.24 -50.96 18.30
C SER A 124 -5.32 -50.21 19.10
N ASN A 125 -6.09 -50.97 19.87
CA ASN A 125 -6.91 -50.37 20.93
C ASN A 125 -5.98 -49.75 21.96
N ASN A 126 -6.33 -48.57 22.48
CA ASN A 126 -6.12 -48.28 23.89
C ASN A 126 -7.15 -47.25 24.36
N SER A 127 -8.03 -47.71 25.24
CA SER A 127 -8.93 -46.88 26.03
C SER A 127 -8.18 -46.24 27.19
N ALA A 128 -8.22 -44.92 27.32
CA ALA A 128 -7.96 -44.25 28.60
C ALA A 128 -8.62 -42.86 28.65
N THR A 129 -9.63 -42.75 29.51
CA THR A 129 -10.03 -41.56 30.28
C THR A 129 -10.17 -40.22 29.56
N GLU A 130 -11.43 -39.80 29.42
CA GLU A 130 -11.83 -38.39 29.39
C GLU A 130 -11.16 -37.62 30.52
N ASN A 131 -10.60 -36.44 30.22
CA ASN A 131 -10.27 -35.46 31.25
C ASN A 131 -10.49 -34.06 30.68
N SER A 132 -11.72 -33.57 30.84
CA SER A 132 -12.18 -32.28 30.35
C SER A 132 -11.65 -31.13 31.24
N ASN A 133 -10.41 -30.71 31.00
CA ASN A 133 -9.89 -29.45 31.53
C ASN A 133 -9.93 -28.38 30.45
N SER A 134 -11.02 -27.62 30.41
CA SER A 134 -11.13 -26.39 29.65
C SER A 134 -10.27 -25.29 30.30
N SER A 135 -8.99 -25.25 29.96
CA SER A 135 -8.09 -24.17 30.36
C SER A 135 -8.46 -22.88 29.62
N THR A 136 -9.43 -22.14 30.16
CA THR A 136 -9.71 -20.76 29.76
C THR A 136 -8.47 -19.91 29.98
N ASN A 137 -7.78 -19.56 28.90
CA ASN A 137 -6.55 -18.79 28.94
C ASN A 137 -6.87 -17.30 29.22
N ASN A 138 -7.17 -16.99 30.48
CA ASN A 138 -7.42 -15.62 30.96
C ASN A 138 -6.11 -14.83 30.97
N GLN A 139 -5.67 -14.37 29.80
CA GLN A 139 -4.64 -13.35 29.69
C GLN A 139 -5.23 -12.00 30.14
N THR A 140 -4.81 -11.52 31.30
CA THR A 140 -5.17 -10.19 31.80
C THR A 140 -4.48 -9.12 30.95
N THR A 141 -5.17 -8.62 29.92
CA THR A 141 -4.83 -7.34 29.30
C THR A 141 -4.96 -6.26 30.38
N LEU A 142 -3.84 -5.64 30.75
CA LEU A 142 -3.82 -4.54 31.72
C LEU A 142 -4.74 -3.42 31.25
N HIS A 143 -5.48 -2.82 32.19
CA HIS A 143 -6.35 -1.71 31.87
C HIS A 143 -5.52 -0.50 31.40
N TRP A 144 -6.04 0.30 30.47
CA TRP A 144 -5.24 1.38 29.89
C TRP A 144 -4.81 2.44 30.93
N ARG A 145 -5.61 2.66 31.98
CA ARG A 145 -5.24 3.51 33.13
C ARG A 145 -4.07 2.93 33.93
N GLU A 146 -4.08 1.63 34.24
CA GLU A 146 -2.97 0.93 34.92
C GLU A 146 -1.67 1.01 34.10
N LEU A 147 -1.77 0.95 32.76
CA LEU A 147 -0.63 1.14 31.87
C LEU A 147 -0.06 2.57 31.93
N LEU A 148 -0.90 3.58 32.10
CA LEU A 148 -0.45 4.97 32.29
C LEU A 148 0.22 5.16 33.66
N GLU A 149 -0.43 4.72 34.74
CA GLU A 149 0.13 4.75 36.11
C GLU A 149 1.51 4.10 36.16
N ARG A 150 1.64 2.86 35.68
CA ARG A 150 2.93 2.15 35.61
C ARG A 150 3.95 2.81 34.69
N SER A 151 3.52 3.56 33.67
CA SER A 151 4.43 4.32 32.80
C SER A 151 4.97 5.60 33.44
N GLN A 152 4.26 6.13 34.45
CA GLN A 152 4.65 7.29 35.25
C GLN A 152 5.53 6.88 36.43
N GLU A 153 5.28 5.73 37.06
CA GLU A 153 6.14 5.17 38.11
C GLU A 153 7.55 4.81 37.58
N THR A 154 7.65 4.44 36.30
CA THR A 154 8.95 4.27 35.63
C THR A 154 9.49 5.61 35.11
N GLU A 155 9.90 6.50 36.02
CA GLU A 155 10.91 7.52 35.69
C GLU A 155 12.22 6.79 35.35
N TYR A 156 12.41 6.50 34.07
CA TYR A 156 13.58 5.77 33.59
C TYR A 156 14.80 6.67 33.58
N ASP A 157 15.82 6.23 34.31
CA ASP A 157 17.16 6.79 34.24
C ASP A 157 17.78 6.49 32.86
N ASP A 158 17.88 7.53 32.01
CA ASP A 158 18.53 7.47 30.69
C ASP A 158 20.08 7.38 30.79
N SER A 159 20.66 7.33 32.01
CA SER A 159 22.12 7.41 32.23
C SER A 159 22.93 6.31 31.53
N GLU A 160 22.47 5.05 31.49
CA GLU A 160 23.21 3.96 30.83
C GLU A 160 23.23 4.11 29.29
N LEU A 161 22.17 4.66 28.68
CA LEU A 161 22.09 4.86 27.23
C LEU A 161 22.85 6.12 26.77
N LEU A 162 23.05 7.10 27.66
CA LEU A 162 23.82 8.31 27.38
C LEU A 162 25.35 8.08 27.39
N GLN A 163 25.84 6.98 27.97
CA GLN A 163 27.29 6.70 28.06
C GLN A 163 27.96 6.29 26.73
N GLN A 164 27.23 6.13 25.62
CA GLN A 164 27.80 5.74 24.31
C GLN A 164 27.79 6.83 23.23
N ARG A 165 27.48 8.10 23.57
CA ARG A 165 27.65 9.24 22.64
C ARG A 165 28.24 10.46 23.34
N GLU A 166 29.50 10.76 23.03
CA GLU A 166 30.09 12.08 23.28
C GLU A 166 29.43 13.15 22.39
N GLN A 167 28.27 13.64 22.81
CA GLN A 167 27.73 14.93 22.36
C GLN A 167 27.21 15.70 23.58
N PRO A 168 27.51 17.00 23.70
CA PRO A 168 27.13 17.78 24.87
C PRO A 168 25.61 17.84 25.01
N ALA A 169 25.14 17.76 26.26
CA ALA A 169 23.72 17.71 26.60
C ALA A 169 22.97 18.99 26.19
N ALA A 170 22.45 19.00 24.96
CA ALA A 170 21.33 19.87 24.61
C ALA A 170 20.11 19.44 25.45
N ALA A 171 19.41 20.42 26.04
CA ALA A 171 18.24 20.18 26.87
C ALA A 171 17.27 19.21 26.18
N ALA A 172 16.74 18.23 26.95
CA ALA A 172 15.97 17.11 26.43
C ALA A 172 14.85 17.56 25.48
N ALA A 173 15.11 17.47 24.18
CA ALA A 173 14.16 17.87 23.17
C ALA A 173 12.94 16.94 23.26
N VAL A 174 11.76 17.53 23.47
CA VAL A 174 10.49 16.80 23.54
C VAL A 174 10.35 15.96 22.28
N ARG A 175 10.50 14.64 22.42
CA ARG A 175 10.43 13.72 21.28
C ARG A 175 9.01 13.77 20.71
N PRO A 176 8.83 13.90 19.38
CA PRO A 176 7.49 13.84 18.78
C PRO A 176 6.78 12.54 19.14
N VAL A 177 5.47 12.60 19.42
CA VAL A 177 4.65 11.47 19.88
C VAL A 177 4.83 10.21 19.03
N LEU A 178 4.96 10.37 17.71
CA LEU A 178 5.13 9.27 16.76
C LEU A 178 6.60 8.92 16.47
N THR A 179 7.51 9.09 17.43
CA THR A 179 8.93 8.74 17.29
C THR A 179 9.34 7.69 18.32
N ASP A 180 9.95 6.59 17.87
CA ASP A 180 10.37 5.50 18.76
C ASP A 180 11.79 5.67 19.35
N ARG A 181 12.19 4.71 20.19
CA ARG A 181 13.50 4.68 20.87
C ARG A 181 14.72 4.64 19.94
N PHE A 182 14.56 4.32 18.65
CA PHE A 182 15.63 4.36 17.65
C PHE A 182 15.61 5.64 16.81
N GLY A 183 14.75 6.62 17.16
CA GLY A 183 14.59 7.87 16.42
C GLY A 183 13.80 7.73 15.12
N ARG A 184 13.13 6.60 14.87
CA ARG A 184 12.31 6.41 13.68
C ARG A 184 10.99 7.16 13.86
N HIS A 185 10.67 8.07 12.95
CA HIS A 185 9.38 8.75 12.91
C HIS A 185 8.35 7.92 12.12
N HIS A 186 7.15 7.75 12.66
CA HIS A 186 6.12 6.87 12.11
C HIS A 186 4.99 7.65 11.43
N ASN A 187 5.19 7.96 10.14
CA ASN A 187 4.21 8.67 9.31
C ASN A 187 3.26 7.77 8.50
N TYR A 188 3.28 6.45 8.71
CA TYR A 188 2.45 5.48 7.98
C TYR A 188 1.54 4.65 8.90
N LEU A 189 0.25 4.95 8.90
CA LEU A 189 -0.78 4.21 9.62
C LEU A 189 -1.47 3.18 8.69
N ARG A 190 -1.59 1.93 9.14
CA ARG A 190 -2.53 0.94 8.61
C ARG A 190 -3.73 0.83 9.54
N ILE A 191 -4.94 0.77 8.98
CA ILE A 191 -6.18 0.57 9.73
C ILE A 191 -6.89 -0.66 9.18
N SER A 192 -6.99 -1.71 9.99
CA SER A 192 -7.81 -2.88 9.70
C SER A 192 -9.28 -2.52 9.93
N LEU A 193 -10.14 -2.65 8.93
CA LEU A 193 -11.52 -2.18 8.97
C LEU A 193 -12.56 -3.25 9.31
N ALA A 194 -12.21 -4.52 9.15
CA ALA A 194 -13.10 -5.66 9.32
C ALA A 194 -12.29 -6.96 9.49
N GLU A 195 -12.81 -7.92 10.24
CA GLU A 195 -12.24 -9.27 10.37
C GLU A 195 -12.75 -10.24 9.29
N ARG A 196 -13.90 -9.91 8.68
CA ARG A 196 -14.52 -10.74 7.63
C ARG A 196 -13.68 -10.69 6.36
N CYS A 197 -13.46 -11.86 5.75
CA CYS A 197 -12.92 -12.00 4.41
C CYS A 197 -13.85 -12.90 3.56
N ASN A 198 -13.97 -12.59 2.27
CA ASN A 198 -14.73 -13.37 1.29
C ASN A 198 -13.90 -14.50 0.67
N LEU A 199 -12.57 -14.51 0.85
CA LEU A 199 -11.65 -15.62 0.54
C LEU A 199 -11.30 -16.42 1.81
N ARG A 200 -10.57 -17.53 1.65
CA ARG A 200 -10.05 -18.42 2.71
C ARG A 200 -8.62 -18.85 2.39
N CYS A 201 -7.75 -17.88 2.08
CA CYS A 201 -6.39 -18.13 1.62
C CYS A 201 -5.61 -19.05 2.58
N THR A 202 -5.00 -20.11 2.05
CA THR A 202 -4.33 -21.18 2.80
C THR A 202 -3.32 -20.67 3.83
N TYR A 203 -2.61 -19.57 3.50
CA TYR A 203 -1.57 -18.97 4.34
C TYR A 203 -2.07 -17.86 5.31
N CYS A 204 -3.37 -17.54 5.33
CA CYS A 204 -3.88 -16.33 6.01
C CYS A 204 -5.06 -16.58 6.97
N MET A 205 -5.89 -17.58 6.67
CA MET A 205 -7.12 -17.88 7.42
C MET A 205 -7.46 -19.37 7.28
N PRO A 206 -7.87 -20.08 8.36
CA PRO A 206 -8.32 -21.47 8.27
C PRO A 206 -9.58 -21.63 7.38
N PRO A 207 -9.92 -22.83 6.87
CA PRO A 207 -10.97 -23.00 5.86
C PRO A 207 -12.37 -22.57 6.33
N GLU A 208 -12.72 -22.85 7.59
CA GLU A 208 -13.93 -22.39 8.28
C GLU A 208 -13.95 -20.85 8.45
N GLY A 209 -12.78 -20.26 8.66
CA GLY A 209 -12.60 -18.84 8.96
C GLY A 209 -12.30 -18.58 10.44
N VAL A 210 -11.99 -17.33 10.77
CA VAL A 210 -11.76 -16.94 12.17
C VAL A 210 -13.10 -16.67 12.90
N PRO A 211 -13.18 -16.91 14.22
CA PRO A 211 -14.24 -16.36 15.06
C PRO A 211 -14.32 -14.84 14.87
N LEU A 212 -15.54 -14.31 14.73
CA LEU A 212 -15.76 -12.89 14.44
C LEU A 212 -16.28 -12.19 15.69
N GLN A 213 -15.68 -11.05 16.03
CA GLN A 213 -16.16 -10.20 17.11
C GLN A 213 -17.52 -9.57 16.76
N PRO A 214 -18.40 -9.34 17.76
CA PRO A 214 -19.64 -8.59 17.54
C PRO A 214 -19.33 -7.16 17.10
N GLN A 215 -20.22 -6.54 16.31
CA GLN A 215 -19.99 -5.21 15.72
C GLN A 215 -19.67 -4.13 16.78
N SER A 216 -20.20 -4.25 17.99
CA SER A 216 -19.89 -3.35 19.12
C SER A 216 -18.44 -3.44 19.61
N GLN A 217 -17.74 -4.57 19.40
CA GLN A 217 -16.32 -4.74 19.67
C GLN A 217 -15.42 -4.37 18.49
N LEU A 218 -15.96 -3.72 17.45
CA LEU A 218 -15.16 -3.17 16.35
C LEU A 218 -15.15 -1.64 16.41
N LEU A 219 -14.18 -1.03 15.72
CA LEU A 219 -14.08 0.40 15.49
C LEU A 219 -15.20 0.89 14.56
N GLN A 220 -16.06 1.77 15.08
CA GLN A 220 -17.08 2.49 14.32
C GLN A 220 -16.44 3.64 13.54
N THR A 221 -17.08 4.08 12.45
CA THR A 221 -16.52 5.12 11.57
C THR A 221 -16.15 6.44 12.26
N PRO A 222 -16.95 6.99 13.21
CA PRO A 222 -16.53 8.16 13.98
C PRO A 222 -15.23 7.94 14.77
N GLU A 223 -15.03 6.73 15.32
CA GLU A 223 -13.83 6.37 16.08
C GLU A 223 -12.60 6.27 15.16
N ILE A 224 -12.78 5.69 13.97
CA ILE A 224 -11.73 5.60 12.93
C ILE A 224 -11.29 6.98 12.48
N LEU A 225 -12.24 7.87 12.16
CA LEU A 225 -11.95 9.22 11.69
C LEU A 225 -11.30 10.08 12.78
N SER A 226 -11.73 9.92 14.04
CA SER A 226 -11.13 10.59 15.19
C SER A 226 -9.68 10.13 15.42
N LEU A 227 -9.41 8.82 15.45
CA LEU A 227 -8.05 8.28 15.57
C LEU A 227 -7.17 8.69 14.39
N ALA A 228 -7.67 8.59 13.15
CA ALA A 228 -6.92 8.98 11.96
C ALA A 228 -6.54 10.47 11.99
N ARG A 229 -7.44 11.35 12.45
CA ARG A 229 -7.17 12.78 12.61
C ARG A 229 -6.15 13.05 13.72
N HIS A 230 -6.24 12.34 14.85
CA HIS A 230 -5.23 12.40 15.90
C HIS A 230 -3.85 12.00 15.36
N PHE A 231 -3.71 10.82 14.73
CA PHE A 231 -2.46 10.40 14.09
C PHE A 231 -1.94 11.37 13.02
N TYR A 232 -2.82 11.98 12.22
CA TYR A 232 -2.46 13.02 11.24
C TYR A 232 -1.81 14.24 11.91
N ASN A 233 -2.43 14.74 12.98
CA ASN A 233 -1.94 15.89 13.75
C ASN A 233 -0.52 15.64 14.32
N HIS A 234 -0.19 14.39 14.67
CA HIS A 234 1.15 14.01 15.15
C HIS A 234 2.14 13.58 14.04
N GLY A 235 1.75 13.66 12.75
CA GLY A 235 2.68 13.57 11.62
C GLY A 235 2.32 12.57 10.51
N VAL A 236 1.34 11.69 10.69
CA VAL A 236 0.94 10.70 9.66
C VAL A 236 0.47 11.38 8.39
N THR A 237 1.02 10.97 7.24
CA THR A 237 0.54 11.40 5.91
C THR A 237 0.09 10.25 5.01
N LYS A 238 0.46 9.02 5.36
CA LYS A 238 0.11 7.81 4.60
C LYS A 238 -0.87 7.00 5.44
N ILE A 239 -2.10 6.82 4.96
CA ILE A 239 -3.10 5.94 5.57
C ILE A 239 -3.44 4.81 4.60
N ARG A 240 -3.40 3.57 5.09
CA ARG A 240 -3.76 2.37 4.35
C ARG A 240 -4.87 1.60 5.05
N LEU A 241 -5.98 1.42 4.36
CA LEU A 241 -7.12 0.62 4.79
C LEU A 241 -6.89 -0.85 4.42
N THR A 242 -7.09 -1.74 5.37
CA THR A 242 -6.91 -3.20 5.25
C THR A 242 -8.03 -3.92 6.02
N GLY A 243 -7.90 -5.22 6.26
CA GLY A 243 -8.81 -6.01 7.07
C GLY A 243 -8.45 -7.49 6.99
N GLY A 244 -9.47 -8.33 7.14
CA GLY A 244 -9.67 -9.46 6.24
C GLY A 244 -9.86 -8.94 4.81
N GLU A 245 -11.06 -8.47 4.47
CA GLU A 245 -11.31 -7.77 3.20
C GLU A 245 -12.07 -6.44 3.44
N PRO A 246 -11.42 -5.27 3.27
CA PRO A 246 -12.06 -3.98 3.55
C PRO A 246 -13.25 -3.68 2.64
N THR A 247 -13.29 -4.14 1.38
CA THR A 247 -14.42 -3.86 0.47
C THR A 247 -15.72 -4.59 0.84
N LEU A 248 -15.73 -5.41 1.90
CA LEU A 248 -16.96 -5.95 2.50
C LEU A 248 -17.60 -5.01 3.53
N ARG A 249 -16.91 -3.92 3.92
CA ARG A 249 -17.43 -2.94 4.88
C ARG A 249 -18.37 -1.96 4.19
N LYS A 250 -19.63 -1.90 4.64
CA LYS A 250 -20.72 -1.15 4.00
C LYS A 250 -20.48 0.36 3.94
N ASP A 251 -19.89 0.90 5.01
CA ASP A 251 -19.56 2.32 5.22
C ASP A 251 -18.12 2.68 4.79
N LEU A 252 -17.47 1.84 3.95
CA LEU A 252 -16.12 2.13 3.43
C LEU A 252 -16.05 3.44 2.63
N LEU A 253 -17.12 3.78 1.89
CA LEU A 253 -17.17 5.04 1.13
C LEU A 253 -17.15 6.26 2.08
N ASP A 254 -17.94 6.21 3.15
CA ASP A 254 -18.01 7.27 4.16
C ASP A 254 -16.67 7.43 4.89
N ILE A 255 -15.97 6.31 5.17
CA ILE A 255 -14.62 6.31 5.73
C ILE A 255 -13.62 6.97 4.78
N LEU A 256 -13.64 6.61 3.48
CA LEU A 256 -12.73 7.21 2.50
C LEU A 256 -12.95 8.73 2.39
N GLN A 257 -14.20 9.18 2.28
CA GLN A 257 -14.55 10.60 2.25
C GLN A 257 -14.07 11.33 3.52
N GLY A 258 -14.41 10.81 4.71
CA GLY A 258 -14.01 11.41 5.97
C GLY A 258 -12.50 11.45 6.21
N LEU A 259 -11.74 10.49 5.67
CA LEU A 259 -10.27 10.49 5.70
C LEU A 259 -9.68 11.49 4.72
N ASN A 260 -10.27 11.62 3.53
CA ASN A 260 -9.86 12.56 2.51
C ASN A 260 -10.03 14.03 2.96
N ASP A 261 -11.03 14.30 3.81
CA ASP A 261 -11.29 15.61 4.41
C ASP A 261 -10.31 16.02 5.53
N ILE A 262 -9.49 15.09 6.04
CA ILE A 262 -8.46 15.40 7.05
C ILE A 262 -7.41 16.33 6.42
N GLY A 263 -7.10 17.45 7.08
CA GLY A 263 -6.09 18.42 6.65
C GLY A 263 -6.50 19.34 5.49
N ARG A 264 -7.66 19.14 4.86
CA ARG A 264 -8.11 19.99 3.73
C ARG A 264 -8.53 21.40 4.15
N ASN A 265 -9.15 21.52 5.33
CA ASN A 265 -9.67 22.78 5.87
C ASN A 265 -8.63 23.54 6.73
N ASP A 266 -7.50 22.90 7.08
CA ASP A 266 -6.53 23.46 8.03
C ASP A 266 -5.60 24.53 7.39
N ARG A 267 -5.81 24.84 6.10
CA ARG A 267 -5.05 25.80 5.30
C ARG A 267 -5.01 27.23 5.87
N GLU A 268 -6.00 27.62 6.68
CA GLU A 268 -6.02 28.93 7.35
C GLU A 268 -5.43 28.89 8.79
N SER A 269 -5.32 27.71 9.41
CA SER A 269 -5.06 27.61 10.86
C SER A 269 -3.65 27.16 11.25
N ASN A 270 -2.88 26.54 10.34
CA ASN A 270 -1.57 25.98 10.67
C ASN A 270 -0.46 26.55 9.78
N ASN A 271 0.60 27.06 10.41
CA ASN A 271 1.86 27.49 9.75
C ASN A 271 2.61 26.37 9.00
N ASN A 272 2.08 25.14 9.04
CA ASN A 272 2.60 23.98 8.34
C ASN A 272 1.82 23.82 7.04
N ASN A 273 2.44 24.22 5.91
CA ASN A 273 1.88 24.21 4.55
C ASN A 273 1.53 22.79 4.03
N ARG A 274 0.53 22.14 4.62
CA ARG A 274 0.09 20.76 4.35
C ARG A 274 -1.37 20.78 3.89
N SER A 275 -1.69 20.00 2.87
CA SER A 275 -2.99 20.04 2.18
C SER A 275 -3.79 18.73 2.29
N GLY A 276 -3.63 18.01 3.40
CA GLY A 276 -4.24 16.70 3.65
C GLY A 276 -3.22 15.55 3.66
N LEU A 277 -3.70 14.33 3.37
CA LEU A 277 -2.90 13.11 3.27
C LEU A 277 -2.14 13.00 1.94
N ASP A 278 -0.92 12.46 1.97
CA ASP A 278 -0.13 12.18 0.77
C ASP A 278 -0.60 10.87 0.08
N GLU A 279 -0.95 9.86 0.88
CA GLU A 279 -1.43 8.56 0.43
C GLU A 279 -2.69 8.16 1.20
N LEU A 280 -3.81 8.00 0.49
CA LEU A 280 -4.98 7.29 0.97
C LEU A 280 -5.14 6.03 0.12
N ALA A 281 -4.88 4.88 0.73
CA ALA A 281 -4.72 3.62 0.02
C ALA A 281 -5.57 2.49 0.59
N ILE A 282 -5.83 1.48 -0.23
CA ILE A 282 -6.47 0.22 0.19
C ILE A 282 -5.58 -0.99 -0.16
N THR A 283 -5.60 -2.03 0.68
CA THR A 283 -5.19 -3.39 0.29
C THR A 283 -6.43 -4.26 0.25
N THR A 284 -6.67 -4.92 -0.87
CA THR A 284 -7.85 -5.75 -1.13
C THR A 284 -7.46 -6.99 -1.92
N ASN A 285 -8.25 -8.06 -1.83
CA ASN A 285 -8.15 -9.20 -2.75
C ASN A 285 -8.81 -8.94 -4.11
N GLY A 286 -9.44 -7.78 -4.32
CA GLY A 286 -9.97 -7.34 -5.60
C GLY A 286 -11.34 -7.92 -5.99
N VAL A 287 -11.85 -8.98 -5.35
CA VAL A 287 -13.11 -9.67 -5.76
C VAL A 287 -14.32 -8.74 -5.91
N THR A 288 -14.35 -7.63 -5.17
CA THR A 288 -15.43 -6.64 -5.15
C THR A 288 -14.99 -5.24 -5.58
N LEU A 289 -13.74 -5.05 -6.00
CA LEU A 289 -13.16 -3.72 -6.22
C LEU A 289 -13.74 -3.01 -7.45
N ALA A 290 -13.79 -3.66 -8.63
CA ALA A 290 -14.22 -3.04 -9.89
C ALA A 290 -15.56 -2.29 -9.77
N LYS A 291 -16.52 -2.85 -9.02
CA LYS A 291 -17.88 -2.30 -8.84
C LYS A 291 -17.94 -0.97 -8.09
N HIS A 292 -16.88 -0.63 -7.36
CA HIS A 292 -16.83 0.54 -6.47
C HIS A 292 -15.60 1.43 -6.72
N LEU A 293 -14.73 1.04 -7.65
CA LEU A 293 -13.43 1.67 -7.87
C LEU A 293 -13.54 3.17 -8.12
N ASP A 294 -14.41 3.58 -9.05
CA ASP A 294 -14.60 4.99 -9.40
C ASP A 294 -15.10 5.81 -8.20
N ALA A 295 -16.11 5.32 -7.49
CA ALA A 295 -16.62 5.97 -6.28
C ALA A 295 -15.56 6.06 -5.16
N TYR A 296 -14.64 5.09 -5.06
CA TYR A 296 -13.52 5.17 -4.13
C TYR A 296 -12.47 6.20 -4.56
N ILE A 297 -12.17 6.32 -5.86
CA ILE A 297 -11.27 7.35 -6.42
C ILE A 297 -11.87 8.75 -6.17
N ASP A 298 -13.16 8.95 -6.47
CA ASP A 298 -13.89 10.20 -6.20
C ASP A 298 -13.86 10.55 -4.69
N ALA A 299 -13.95 9.54 -3.82
CA ALA A 299 -13.80 9.69 -2.37
C ALA A 299 -12.35 9.95 -1.91
N GLY A 300 -11.35 9.91 -2.79
CA GLY A 300 -9.95 10.25 -2.52
C GLY A 300 -8.96 9.09 -2.52
N LEU A 301 -9.36 7.87 -2.90
CA LEU A 301 -8.45 6.73 -3.01
C LEU A 301 -7.44 6.94 -4.15
N ASN A 302 -6.17 7.18 -3.81
CA ASN A 302 -5.11 7.43 -4.80
C ASN A 302 -4.16 6.23 -5.03
N ARG A 303 -4.32 5.14 -4.27
CA ARG A 303 -3.52 3.92 -4.44
C ARG A 303 -4.26 2.64 -4.05
N VAL A 304 -4.16 1.61 -4.89
CA VAL A 304 -4.65 0.26 -4.56
C VAL A 304 -3.53 -0.79 -4.59
N ASN A 305 -3.53 -1.67 -3.59
CA ASN A 305 -2.82 -2.93 -3.63
C ASN A 305 -3.84 -4.06 -3.81
N ILE A 306 -3.74 -4.83 -4.88
CA ILE A 306 -4.55 -6.03 -5.14
C ILE A 306 -3.68 -7.26 -4.80
N SER A 307 -4.13 -8.12 -3.89
CA SER A 307 -3.45 -9.38 -3.61
C SER A 307 -3.89 -10.45 -4.61
N LEU A 308 -2.96 -10.95 -5.42
CA LEU A 308 -3.18 -12.04 -6.38
C LEU A 308 -1.94 -12.93 -6.42
N ASP A 309 -2.03 -14.13 -5.86
CA ASP A 309 -0.86 -15.02 -5.68
C ASP A 309 -0.60 -15.98 -6.85
N THR A 310 -1.41 -15.95 -7.91
CA THR A 310 -1.26 -16.81 -9.10
C THR A 310 -2.08 -16.25 -10.27
N LEU A 311 -1.61 -16.48 -11.50
CA LEU A 311 -2.28 -16.18 -12.75
C LEU A 311 -3.13 -17.36 -13.26
N LEU A 312 -3.10 -18.52 -12.58
CA LEU A 312 -3.83 -19.73 -12.97
C LEU A 312 -5.13 -19.88 -12.16
N PRO A 313 -6.32 -19.84 -12.79
CA PRO A 313 -7.61 -19.86 -12.07
C PRO A 313 -7.82 -21.09 -11.17
N ASP A 314 -7.32 -22.26 -11.56
CA ASP A 314 -7.43 -23.49 -10.77
C ASP A 314 -6.49 -23.48 -9.56
N LYS A 315 -5.28 -22.90 -9.70
CA LYS A 315 -4.35 -22.67 -8.58
C LYS A 315 -4.91 -21.60 -7.63
N PHE A 316 -5.54 -20.55 -8.18
CA PHE A 316 -6.27 -19.54 -7.40
C PHE A 316 -7.39 -20.18 -6.57
N ALA A 317 -8.16 -21.09 -7.17
CA ALA A 317 -9.25 -21.78 -6.48
C ALA A 317 -8.76 -22.62 -5.29
N GLN A 318 -7.64 -23.33 -5.48
CA GLN A 318 -6.97 -24.10 -4.42
C GLN A 318 -6.43 -23.18 -3.30
N LEU A 319 -5.65 -22.16 -3.67
CA LEU A 319 -5.04 -21.22 -2.72
C LEU A 319 -6.08 -20.46 -1.89
N THR A 320 -7.13 -19.95 -2.54
CA THR A 320 -8.14 -19.10 -1.88
C THR A 320 -9.30 -19.88 -1.28
N ARG A 321 -9.40 -21.19 -1.57
CA ARG A 321 -10.53 -22.09 -1.24
C ARG A 321 -11.88 -21.49 -1.68
N ARG A 322 -11.93 -21.02 -2.93
CA ARG A 322 -13.11 -20.46 -3.61
C ARG A 322 -13.22 -20.96 -5.05
N PRO A 323 -14.41 -20.91 -5.68
CA PRO A 323 -14.54 -21.30 -7.08
C PRO A 323 -13.62 -20.49 -7.99
N ALA A 324 -13.09 -21.11 -9.05
CA ALA A 324 -12.19 -20.45 -10.01
C ALA A 324 -12.80 -19.16 -10.62
N SER A 325 -14.12 -19.06 -10.74
CA SER A 325 -14.82 -17.85 -11.21
C SER A 325 -14.67 -16.61 -10.30
N TYR A 326 -14.05 -16.74 -9.12
CA TYR A 326 -13.62 -15.59 -8.33
C TYR A 326 -12.38 -14.92 -8.93
N TYR A 327 -11.50 -15.69 -9.61
CA TYR A 327 -10.33 -15.16 -10.32
C TYR A 327 -10.74 -14.10 -11.34
N ASP A 328 -11.77 -14.39 -12.16
CA ASP A 328 -12.25 -13.50 -13.22
C ASP A 328 -12.63 -12.11 -12.69
N ARG A 329 -13.17 -12.03 -11.46
CA ARG A 329 -13.54 -10.79 -10.78
C ARG A 329 -12.35 -10.01 -10.21
N VAL A 330 -11.31 -10.73 -9.79
CA VAL A 330 -10.03 -10.12 -9.40
C VAL A 330 -9.33 -9.58 -10.63
N TRP A 331 -9.36 -10.33 -11.73
CA TRP A 331 -8.79 -9.91 -13.02
C TRP A 331 -9.50 -8.69 -13.60
N GLU A 332 -10.84 -8.68 -13.64
CA GLU A 332 -11.68 -7.51 -13.98
C GLU A 332 -11.26 -6.27 -13.16
N SER A 333 -10.97 -6.45 -11.88
CA SER A 333 -10.55 -5.36 -10.99
C SER A 333 -9.11 -4.91 -11.21
N ILE A 334 -8.21 -5.79 -11.65
CA ILE A 334 -6.85 -5.45 -12.09
C ILE A 334 -6.93 -4.66 -13.40
N GLU A 335 -7.72 -5.11 -14.38
CA GLU A 335 -7.93 -4.42 -15.66
C GLU A 335 -8.53 -3.03 -15.44
N ALA A 336 -9.61 -2.92 -14.65
CA ALA A 336 -10.23 -1.65 -14.32
C ALA A 336 -9.27 -0.68 -13.60
N ALA A 337 -8.46 -1.18 -12.65
CA ALA A 337 -7.50 -0.36 -11.91
C ALA A 337 -6.21 -0.04 -12.69
N ALA A 338 -5.82 -0.86 -13.66
CA ALA A 338 -4.66 -0.60 -14.53
C ALA A 338 -5.00 0.33 -15.72
N ALA A 339 -6.28 0.43 -16.08
CA ALA A 339 -6.77 1.39 -17.09
C ALA A 339 -6.81 2.84 -16.59
N LYS A 340 -6.68 3.06 -15.27
CA LYS A 340 -6.67 4.39 -14.64
C LYS A 340 -5.38 5.14 -14.90
N ALA A 341 -5.45 6.47 -14.94
CA ALA A 341 -4.26 7.28 -15.14
C ALA A 341 -3.36 7.21 -13.89
N PRO A 342 -2.02 7.15 -14.01
CA PRO A 342 -1.14 6.99 -12.84
C PRO A 342 -1.22 8.12 -11.79
N HIS A 343 -1.70 9.30 -12.19
CA HIS A 343 -1.94 10.43 -11.29
C HIS A 343 -3.31 10.39 -10.59
N GLU A 344 -4.25 9.59 -11.10
CA GLU A 344 -5.58 9.33 -10.54
C GLU A 344 -5.50 8.16 -9.55
N LEU A 345 -4.92 7.04 -9.99
CA LEU A 345 -4.76 5.83 -9.18
C LEU A 345 -3.46 5.11 -9.51
N VAL A 346 -2.64 4.84 -8.49
CA VAL A 346 -1.49 3.94 -8.63
C VAL A 346 -1.84 2.52 -8.20
N THR A 347 -1.81 1.59 -9.15
CA THR A 347 -2.20 0.19 -8.97
C THR A 347 -0.98 -0.71 -8.74
N LYS A 348 -1.08 -1.59 -7.74
CA LYS A 348 -0.02 -2.56 -7.38
C LYS A 348 -0.62 -3.96 -7.22
N ILE A 349 -0.02 -4.99 -7.81
CA ILE A 349 -0.25 -6.38 -7.42
C ILE A 349 0.75 -6.76 -6.32
N ASN A 350 0.26 -7.50 -5.32
CA ASN A 350 1.07 -8.19 -4.32
C ASN A 350 0.94 -9.70 -4.54
N VAL A 351 2.08 -10.39 -4.54
CA VAL A 351 2.21 -11.84 -4.70
C VAL A 351 3.04 -12.36 -3.52
N VAL A 352 2.48 -13.22 -2.67
CA VAL A 352 3.25 -13.94 -1.64
C VAL A 352 3.89 -15.17 -2.31
N VAL A 353 5.22 -15.19 -2.40
CA VAL A 353 5.95 -16.25 -3.13
C VAL A 353 6.26 -17.43 -2.22
N MET A 354 5.84 -18.61 -2.64
CA MET A 354 5.93 -19.88 -1.91
C MET A 354 6.55 -20.96 -2.83
N ASN A 355 7.59 -21.64 -2.35
CA ASN A 355 8.23 -22.73 -3.07
C ASN A 355 7.27 -23.92 -3.22
N GLY A 356 7.34 -24.60 -4.37
CA GLY A 356 6.44 -25.69 -4.75
C GLY A 356 4.98 -25.27 -4.98
N VAL A 357 4.68 -23.96 -5.00
CA VAL A 357 3.32 -23.42 -5.13
C VAL A 357 3.20 -22.46 -6.30
N ASN A 358 3.87 -21.30 -6.27
CA ASN A 358 3.69 -20.22 -7.26
C ASN A 358 4.98 -19.50 -7.69
N GLN A 359 6.15 -19.92 -7.19
CA GLN A 359 7.44 -19.34 -7.61
C GLN A 359 7.69 -19.49 -9.13
N ASP A 360 7.08 -20.50 -9.75
CA ASP A 360 7.08 -20.80 -11.18
C ASP A 360 6.45 -19.68 -12.03
N GLU A 361 5.51 -18.91 -11.47
CA GLU A 361 4.76 -17.88 -12.20
C GLU A 361 5.37 -16.47 -12.10
N VAL A 362 6.47 -16.31 -11.35
CA VAL A 362 7.04 -14.98 -11.02
C VAL A 362 7.54 -14.26 -12.29
N ALA A 363 8.01 -15.01 -13.30
CA ALA A 363 8.37 -14.46 -14.60
C ALA A 363 7.15 -13.97 -15.39
N ASP A 364 6.05 -14.74 -15.41
CA ASP A 364 4.79 -14.33 -16.07
C ASP A 364 4.19 -13.08 -15.40
N PHE A 365 4.26 -13.00 -14.08
CA PHE A 365 3.90 -11.80 -13.31
C PHE A 365 4.75 -10.58 -13.70
N CYS A 366 6.03 -10.75 -14.02
CA CYS A 366 6.86 -9.66 -14.55
C CYS A 366 6.46 -9.29 -15.99
N ALA A 367 6.10 -10.28 -16.81
CA ALA A 367 5.66 -10.07 -18.20
C ALA A 367 4.33 -9.28 -18.31
N LEU A 368 3.50 -9.24 -17.26
CA LEU A 368 2.29 -8.40 -17.21
C LEU A 368 2.55 -6.91 -17.52
N GLN A 369 3.76 -6.41 -17.27
CA GLN A 369 4.12 -5.02 -17.59
C GLN A 369 3.97 -4.69 -19.09
N LYS A 370 4.03 -5.71 -19.97
CA LYS A 370 3.82 -5.54 -21.42
C LYS A 370 2.36 -5.18 -21.73
N GLN A 371 1.41 -5.78 -21.00
CA GLN A 371 -0.02 -5.53 -21.12
C GLN A 371 -0.47 -4.30 -20.31
N PHE A 372 0.13 -4.09 -19.14
CA PHE A 372 -0.20 -3.00 -18.21
C PHE A 372 1.06 -2.18 -17.87
N PRO A 373 1.49 -1.23 -18.73
CA PRO A 373 2.78 -0.54 -18.58
C PRO A 373 2.97 0.21 -17.26
N ASN A 374 1.89 0.63 -16.60
CA ASN A 374 1.88 1.38 -15.34
C ASN A 374 1.73 0.48 -14.09
N LEU A 375 1.55 -0.83 -14.26
CA LEU A 375 1.27 -1.75 -13.17
C LEU A 375 2.55 -2.09 -12.40
N HIS A 376 2.55 -1.82 -11.09
CA HIS A 376 3.60 -2.36 -10.23
C HIS A 376 3.23 -3.79 -9.80
N VAL A 377 4.21 -4.69 -9.78
CA VAL A 377 4.04 -6.05 -9.24
C VAL A 377 5.08 -6.24 -8.15
N ARG A 378 4.67 -6.77 -7.00
CA ARG A 378 5.55 -6.97 -5.85
C ARG A 378 5.51 -8.39 -5.33
N PHE A 379 6.67 -9.02 -5.29
CA PHE A 379 6.90 -10.32 -4.69
C PHE A 379 7.26 -10.14 -3.21
N ILE A 380 6.59 -10.89 -2.34
CA ILE A 380 6.72 -10.82 -0.88
C ILE A 380 7.23 -12.17 -0.41
N GLU A 381 8.32 -12.17 0.36
CA GLU A 381 8.83 -13.40 0.98
C GLU A 381 7.78 -13.96 1.95
N TYR A 382 7.49 -15.25 1.83
CA TYR A 382 6.54 -15.93 2.70
C TYR A 382 7.02 -15.90 4.17
N MET A 383 6.15 -15.43 5.07
CA MET A 383 6.45 -15.17 6.48
C MET A 383 5.82 -16.22 7.41
N PRO A 384 6.47 -16.59 8.53
CA PRO A 384 5.93 -17.48 9.55
C PRO A 384 4.78 -16.82 10.34
N PHE A 385 3.67 -17.54 10.45
CA PHE A 385 2.51 -17.26 11.31
C PHE A 385 1.91 -18.59 11.78
N THR A 386 1.23 -18.59 12.92
CA THR A 386 0.50 -19.75 13.44
C THR A 386 -0.36 -20.41 12.37
N GLU A 387 -0.25 -21.73 12.27
CA GLU A 387 -1.07 -22.61 11.43
C GLU A 387 -1.10 -22.27 9.93
N ASN A 388 -0.28 -21.33 9.45
CA ASN A 388 -0.23 -20.99 8.02
C ASN A 388 0.51 -22.06 7.18
N GLY A 389 1.21 -22.98 7.84
CA GLY A 389 1.98 -24.06 7.21
C GLY A 389 3.32 -23.61 6.63
N TRP A 390 3.87 -22.48 7.09
CA TRP A 390 5.22 -22.03 6.77
C TRP A 390 6.29 -23.00 7.30
N ASN A 391 7.33 -23.21 6.49
CA ASN A 391 8.56 -23.89 6.85
C ASN A 391 9.68 -23.41 5.91
N MET A 392 10.92 -23.81 6.19
CA MET A 392 12.07 -23.42 5.37
C MET A 392 11.97 -23.92 3.93
N ASP A 393 11.42 -25.12 3.69
CA ASP A 393 11.25 -25.68 2.35
C ASP A 393 10.32 -24.85 1.47
N LYS A 394 9.33 -24.15 2.06
CA LYS A 394 8.38 -23.27 1.35
C LYS A 394 8.85 -21.83 1.18
N TRP A 395 9.91 -21.43 1.88
CA TRP A 395 10.44 -20.07 1.82
C TRP A 395 11.37 -19.91 0.62
N VAL A 396 11.18 -18.83 -0.15
CA VAL A 396 12.08 -18.44 -1.24
C VAL A 396 12.76 -17.13 -0.85
N PRO A 397 14.07 -17.14 -0.56
CA PRO A 397 14.84 -15.92 -0.35
C PRO A 397 14.87 -15.04 -1.60
N TYR A 398 14.83 -13.72 -1.41
CA TYR A 398 14.85 -12.75 -2.51
C TYR A 398 16.01 -12.92 -3.50
N ARG A 399 17.21 -13.28 -3.04
CA ARG A 399 18.38 -13.48 -3.91
C ARG A 399 18.17 -14.66 -4.86
N ASP A 400 17.66 -15.75 -4.32
CA ASP A 400 17.41 -17.00 -5.03
C ASP A 400 16.28 -16.79 -6.06
N LEU A 401 15.23 -16.04 -5.68
CA LEU A 401 14.16 -15.66 -6.60
C LEU A 401 14.66 -14.74 -7.73
N LEU A 402 15.54 -13.80 -7.43
CA LEU A 402 16.15 -12.93 -8.44
C LEU A 402 17.03 -13.74 -9.40
N GLN A 403 17.85 -14.66 -8.88
CA GLN A 403 18.68 -15.56 -9.68
C GLN A 403 17.83 -16.49 -10.57
N GLN A 404 16.69 -16.98 -10.09
CA GLN A 404 15.73 -17.76 -10.89
C GLN A 404 15.17 -16.92 -12.05
N LEU A 405 14.88 -15.64 -11.82
CA LEU A 405 14.41 -14.72 -12.88
C LEU A 405 15.50 -14.37 -13.89
N GLU A 406 16.75 -14.20 -13.45
CA GLU A 406 17.90 -13.95 -14.33
C GLU A 406 18.19 -15.13 -15.29
N GLN A 407 17.66 -16.33 -15.00
CA GLN A 407 17.73 -17.52 -15.86
C GLN A 407 16.57 -17.61 -16.88
N GLN A 408 15.61 -16.68 -16.88
CA GLN A 408 14.46 -16.71 -17.79
C GLN A 408 14.66 -15.77 -18.99
N ASP A 409 14.89 -16.34 -20.18
CA ASP A 409 15.18 -15.59 -21.42
C ASP A 409 14.18 -14.45 -21.75
N HIS A 410 12.93 -14.58 -21.29
CA HIS A 410 11.83 -13.66 -21.61
C HIS A 410 11.61 -12.53 -20.57
N VAL A 411 12.37 -12.51 -19.46
CA VAL A 411 12.33 -11.47 -18.42
C VAL A 411 13.76 -11.04 -18.06
N GLN A 412 14.10 -9.79 -18.41
CA GLN A 412 15.34 -9.16 -17.96
C GLN A 412 14.99 -7.98 -17.05
N LEU A 413 15.60 -7.91 -15.86
CA LEU A 413 15.33 -6.88 -14.87
C LEU A 413 16.49 -5.89 -14.73
N VAL A 414 16.15 -4.60 -14.74
CA VAL A 414 17.08 -3.49 -14.49
C VAL A 414 16.79 -2.95 -13.08
N LYS A 415 17.81 -2.90 -12.22
CA LYS A 415 17.69 -2.37 -10.85
C LYS A 415 17.45 -0.86 -10.89
N LEU A 416 16.48 -0.38 -10.11
CA LEU A 416 16.19 1.04 -9.95
C LEU A 416 16.87 1.61 -8.68
N PRO A 417 17.19 2.91 -8.66
CA PRO A 417 17.70 3.56 -7.45
C PRO A 417 16.63 3.61 -6.35
N GLU A 418 17.09 3.53 -5.10
CA GLU A 418 16.24 3.69 -3.92
C GLU A 418 15.89 5.19 -3.74
N LEU A 419 14.60 5.51 -3.57
CA LEU A 419 14.09 6.89 -3.58
C LEU A 419 13.49 7.36 -2.24
N ASP A 420 13.00 6.43 -1.42
CA ASP A 420 12.42 6.69 -0.10
C ASP A 420 13.18 5.79 0.90
N PRO A 421 13.88 6.35 1.91
CA PRO A 421 14.68 5.57 2.87
C PRO A 421 13.81 4.66 3.75
N ASN A 422 12.50 4.88 3.80
CA ASN A 422 11.52 4.04 4.49
C ASN A 422 10.82 3.03 3.55
N ASP A 423 11.19 2.95 2.27
CA ASP A 423 10.67 1.91 1.39
C ASP A 423 11.20 0.53 1.82
N THR A 424 10.32 -0.45 1.75
CA THR A 424 10.61 -1.85 2.10
C THR A 424 10.69 -2.72 0.85
N THR A 425 10.70 -2.09 -0.32
CA THR A 425 10.63 -2.71 -1.64
C THR A 425 11.92 -2.41 -2.38
N LYS A 426 12.67 -3.46 -2.73
CA LYS A 426 13.80 -3.33 -3.66
C LYS A 426 13.22 -3.24 -5.06
N TRP A 427 13.36 -2.08 -5.70
CA TRP A 427 12.71 -1.81 -6.99
C TRP A 427 13.60 -2.14 -8.19
N TYR A 428 12.96 -2.73 -9.17
CA TYR A 428 13.46 -3.09 -10.49
C TYR A 428 12.41 -2.66 -11.53
N THR A 429 12.77 -2.74 -12.80
CA THR A 429 11.85 -2.64 -13.94
C THR A 429 12.25 -3.70 -14.96
N THR A 430 11.31 -4.15 -15.80
CA THR A 430 11.71 -4.92 -16.99
C THR A 430 12.57 -4.05 -17.93
N LEU A 431 13.48 -4.66 -18.69
CA LEU A 431 14.31 -3.97 -19.69
C LEU A 431 13.44 -3.18 -20.68
N GLU A 432 12.32 -3.76 -21.11
CA GLU A 432 11.35 -3.12 -22.00
C GLU A 432 10.69 -1.89 -21.37
N ASN A 433 10.30 -1.93 -20.08
CA ASN A 433 9.84 -0.71 -19.41
C ASN A 433 10.99 0.29 -19.18
N SER A 434 12.23 -0.16 -19.01
CA SER A 434 13.39 0.73 -18.78
C SER A 434 13.67 1.64 -19.98
N THR A 435 13.56 1.12 -21.21
CA THR A 435 13.75 1.92 -22.44
C THR A 435 12.60 2.89 -22.67
N ARG A 436 11.38 2.53 -22.26
CA ARG A 436 10.21 3.42 -22.25
C ARG A 436 10.29 4.49 -21.16
N MET A 437 11.00 4.23 -20.06
CA MET A 437 10.93 5.05 -18.85
C MET A 437 11.38 6.48 -19.08
N ASN A 438 12.56 6.69 -19.66
CA ASN A 438 13.08 8.03 -19.99
C ASN A 438 13.01 9.08 -18.84
N GLY A 439 12.98 8.61 -17.58
CA GLY A 439 12.79 9.43 -16.36
C GLY A 439 11.36 9.44 -15.77
N ASP A 440 10.35 8.93 -16.49
CA ASP A 440 8.98 8.81 -16.01
C ASP A 440 8.87 7.81 -14.84
N LYS A 441 8.51 8.33 -13.67
CA LYS A 441 8.38 7.55 -12.44
C LYS A 441 7.11 6.71 -12.39
N ASN A 442 6.16 6.96 -13.30
CA ASN A 442 4.82 6.36 -13.33
C ASN A 442 4.76 4.99 -14.01
N LEU A 443 5.78 4.63 -14.80
CA LEU A 443 5.85 3.27 -15.34
C LEU A 443 5.94 2.23 -14.23
N GLY A 444 5.31 1.11 -14.50
CA GLY A 444 5.21 -0.07 -13.66
C GLY A 444 6.59 -0.59 -13.28
N ARG A 445 6.70 -1.06 -12.05
CA ARG A 445 7.95 -1.54 -11.45
C ARG A 445 7.78 -2.93 -10.87
N ILE A 446 8.83 -3.72 -10.94
CA ILE A 446 8.93 -5.01 -10.26
C ILE A 446 9.57 -4.76 -8.90
N GLY A 447 8.94 -5.22 -7.83
CA GLY A 447 9.40 -4.97 -6.47
C GLY A 447 9.59 -6.25 -5.68
N PHE A 448 10.60 -6.29 -4.83
CA PHE A 448 10.84 -7.40 -3.91
C PHE A 448 10.79 -6.91 -2.46
N ILE A 449 9.89 -7.49 -1.67
CA ILE A 449 9.72 -7.17 -0.24
C ILE A 449 10.42 -8.26 0.57
N THR A 450 11.61 -7.92 1.07
CA THR A 450 12.55 -8.84 1.74
C THR A 450 12.30 -8.94 3.24
N SER A 451 11.10 -9.40 3.62
CA SER A 451 10.64 -9.41 5.02
C SER A 451 11.51 -10.26 5.95
N MET A 452 12.17 -11.30 5.45
CA MET A 452 12.94 -12.27 6.22
C MET A 452 14.44 -12.25 5.86
N SER A 453 14.80 -12.30 4.56
CA SER A 453 16.21 -12.44 4.14
C SER A 453 17.04 -11.16 4.31
N GLN A 454 16.42 -10.00 4.17
CA GLN A 454 17.04 -8.68 4.34
C GLN A 454 16.06 -7.72 5.05
N PRO A 455 15.86 -7.86 6.37
CA PRO A 455 14.80 -7.16 7.10
C PRO A 455 14.95 -5.64 7.09
N PHE A 456 13.89 -4.94 6.70
CA PHE A 456 13.79 -3.48 6.65
C PHE A 456 13.34 -2.84 7.98
N CYS A 457 13.52 -3.53 9.11
CA CYS A 457 13.05 -3.03 10.40
C CYS A 457 13.76 -1.73 10.81
N GLY A 458 15.05 -1.57 10.51
CA GLY A 458 15.82 -0.36 10.84
C GLY A 458 15.25 0.96 10.31
N THR A 459 14.45 0.94 9.24
CA THR A 459 13.79 2.12 8.66
C THR A 459 12.25 2.06 8.72
N CYS A 460 11.67 1.14 9.50
CA CYS A 460 10.23 0.89 9.56
C CYS A 460 9.43 2.04 10.22
N ASN A 461 8.76 2.85 9.40
CA ASN A 461 7.88 3.97 9.77
C ASN A 461 6.40 3.59 10.03
N ARG A 462 6.10 2.31 10.25
CA ARG A 462 4.73 1.77 10.18
C ARG A 462 4.09 1.55 11.55
N LEU A 463 2.81 1.93 11.68
CA LEU A 463 1.90 1.57 12.76
C LEU A 463 0.70 0.80 12.20
N ARG A 464 0.07 -0.02 13.05
CA ARG A 464 -1.18 -0.72 12.75
C ARG A 464 -2.20 -0.42 13.83
N LEU A 465 -3.42 -0.14 13.40
CA LEU A 465 -4.63 -0.15 14.21
C LEU A 465 -5.46 -1.34 13.75
N THR A 466 -5.70 -2.28 14.66
CA THR A 466 -6.54 -3.46 14.40
C THR A 466 -8.01 -3.08 14.33
N SER A 467 -8.88 -3.97 13.85
CA SER A 467 -10.31 -3.68 13.66
C SER A 467 -11.09 -3.54 14.97
N ASP A 468 -10.59 -4.13 16.05
CA ASP A 468 -11.03 -3.91 17.43
C ASP A 468 -10.35 -2.70 18.09
N GLY A 469 -9.44 -2.01 17.40
CA GLY A 469 -8.87 -0.73 17.83
C GLY A 469 -7.66 -0.83 18.77
N GLN A 470 -6.97 -1.97 18.75
CA GLN A 470 -5.66 -2.12 19.39
C GLN A 470 -4.56 -1.51 18.51
N ILE A 471 -3.68 -0.68 19.07
CA ILE A 471 -2.43 -0.28 18.41
C ILE A 471 -1.41 -1.41 18.48
N LYS A 472 -0.82 -1.73 17.33
CA LYS A 472 0.20 -2.78 17.14
C LYS A 472 1.38 -2.20 16.36
N VAL A 473 2.55 -2.17 16.99
CA VAL A 473 3.72 -1.43 16.47
C VAL A 473 4.68 -2.27 15.61
N CYS A 474 4.59 -3.60 15.70
CA CYS A 474 5.31 -4.58 14.88
C CYS A 474 4.35 -5.64 14.36
N LEU A 475 4.63 -6.26 13.22
CA LEU A 475 3.77 -7.32 12.66
C LEU A 475 3.80 -8.61 13.51
N PHE A 476 4.97 -8.95 14.08
CA PHE A 476 5.23 -10.18 14.83
C PHE A 476 5.03 -10.05 16.35
N ASP A 477 4.81 -8.85 16.86
CA ASP A 477 4.67 -8.56 18.30
C ASP A 477 3.29 -8.99 18.84
N GLY A 478 3.23 -10.14 19.50
CA GLY A 478 1.97 -10.75 19.95
C GLY A 478 1.33 -10.12 21.18
N ASN A 479 2.08 -10.04 22.28
CA ASN A 479 1.54 -9.84 23.64
C ASN A 479 1.35 -8.37 24.08
N SER A 480 1.60 -7.39 23.21
CA SER A 480 1.96 -6.04 23.67
C SER A 480 1.05 -4.89 23.23
N THR A 481 -0.08 -5.21 22.58
CA THR A 481 -1.02 -4.23 22.01
C THR A 481 -1.83 -3.47 23.07
N ILE A 482 -2.29 -2.26 22.74
CA ILE A 482 -3.03 -1.37 23.65
C ILE A 482 -4.33 -0.90 22.98
N SER A 483 -5.46 -0.97 23.68
CA SER A 483 -6.77 -0.59 23.13
C SER A 483 -6.98 0.92 23.14
N LEU A 484 -6.74 1.58 21.99
CA LEU A 484 -7.05 3.01 21.83
C LEU A 484 -8.56 3.23 21.73
N ARG A 485 -9.31 2.24 21.22
CA ARG A 485 -10.78 2.26 21.20
C ARG A 485 -11.36 2.36 22.61
N ASP A 486 -10.93 1.50 23.53
CA ASP A 486 -11.52 1.47 24.87
C ASP A 486 -11.12 2.70 25.67
N ALA A 487 -9.86 3.16 25.53
CA ALA A 487 -9.43 4.46 26.05
C ALA A 487 -10.35 5.60 25.59
N MET A 488 -10.63 5.72 24.29
CA MET A 488 -11.56 6.74 23.76
C MET A 488 -12.99 6.60 24.31
N ARG A 489 -13.53 5.37 24.37
CA ARG A 489 -14.88 5.11 24.88
C ARG A 489 -15.04 5.44 26.36
N GLU A 490 -13.96 5.31 27.11
CA GLU A 490 -13.88 5.68 28.52
C GLU A 490 -13.46 7.14 28.76
N GLY A 491 -13.38 7.96 27.70
CA GLY A 491 -13.18 9.40 27.79
C GLY A 491 -11.72 9.85 27.84
N ALA A 492 -10.75 9.02 27.45
CA ALA A 492 -9.34 9.42 27.39
C ALA A 492 -9.13 10.64 26.48
N ASN A 493 -8.39 11.62 26.99
CA ASN A 493 -8.06 12.84 26.27
C ASN A 493 -6.84 12.66 25.36
N GLY A 494 -6.53 13.67 24.53
CA GLY A 494 -5.43 13.60 23.56
C GLY A 494 -4.06 13.30 24.17
N MET A 495 -3.76 13.82 25.37
CA MET A 495 -2.47 13.56 26.04
C MET A 495 -2.39 12.14 26.61
N GLU A 496 -3.51 11.56 27.03
CA GLU A 496 -3.57 10.16 27.47
C GLU A 496 -3.37 9.22 26.26
N LEU A 497 -3.98 9.53 25.12
CA LEU A 497 -3.73 8.81 23.86
C LEU A 497 -2.26 8.94 23.42
N ASP A 498 -1.66 10.13 23.50
CA ASP A 498 -0.24 10.35 23.21
C ASP A 498 0.67 9.46 24.09
N GLN A 499 0.35 9.32 25.38
CA GLN A 499 1.11 8.49 26.32
C GLN A 499 0.96 7.00 25.98
N LEU A 500 -0.25 6.51 25.68
CA LEU A 500 -0.49 5.13 25.26
C LEU A 500 0.25 4.79 23.96
N ILE A 501 0.22 5.69 22.97
CA ILE A 501 0.94 5.53 21.69
C ILE A 501 2.45 5.49 21.91
N GLN A 502 3.00 6.40 22.71
CA GLN A 502 4.43 6.39 23.06
C GLN A 502 4.84 5.13 23.82
N HIS A 503 4.02 4.65 24.76
CA HIS A 503 4.27 3.40 25.47
C HIS A 503 4.35 2.22 24.48
N ALA A 504 3.41 2.13 23.53
CA ALA A 504 3.46 1.11 22.48
C ALA A 504 4.74 1.23 21.63
N LEU A 505 5.14 2.44 21.23
CA LEU A 505 6.34 2.68 20.40
C LEU A 505 7.65 2.26 21.06
N ARG A 506 7.77 2.38 22.39
CA ARG A 506 8.96 1.89 23.14
C ARG A 506 9.24 0.41 22.89
N LYS A 507 8.21 -0.39 22.61
CA LYS A 507 8.28 -1.84 22.39
C LYS A 507 8.74 -2.24 20.98
N LYS A 508 8.95 -1.29 20.04
CA LYS A 508 9.49 -1.65 18.73
C LYS A 508 10.91 -2.22 18.83
N HIS A 509 11.26 -3.06 17.87
CA HIS A 509 12.59 -3.66 17.71
C HIS A 509 13.29 -3.15 16.44
N PHE A 510 14.61 -3.35 16.36
CA PHE A 510 15.44 -2.88 15.23
C PHE A 510 15.58 -3.91 14.09
N SER A 511 15.46 -5.20 14.40
CA SER A 511 15.44 -6.31 13.42
C SER A 511 14.37 -7.35 13.77
N LEU A 512 13.88 -8.09 12.77
CA LEU A 512 13.02 -9.28 12.85
C LEU A 512 11.93 -9.28 13.96
N GLY A 513 11.34 -8.11 14.25
CA GLY A 513 10.36 -7.97 15.33
C GLY A 513 10.86 -8.23 16.75
N GLY A 514 12.17 -8.47 16.95
CA GLY A 514 12.77 -8.83 18.23
C GLY A 514 13.37 -10.25 18.27
N HIS A 515 12.98 -11.10 17.32
CA HIS A 515 13.42 -12.49 17.24
C HIS A 515 14.78 -12.62 16.53
N SER A 516 15.48 -13.72 16.80
CA SER A 516 16.82 -14.00 16.22
C SER A 516 16.77 -14.58 14.80
N SER A 517 15.68 -15.25 14.41
CA SER A 517 15.56 -15.93 13.13
C SER A 517 14.08 -16.14 12.72
N PRO A 518 13.80 -16.51 11.45
CA PRO A 518 12.45 -16.89 11.00
C PRO A 518 11.80 -18.00 11.85
N GLU A 519 12.56 -19.01 12.25
CA GLU A 519 12.07 -20.14 13.04
C GLU A 519 11.69 -19.72 14.46
N HIS A 520 12.39 -18.74 15.04
CA HIS A 520 12.04 -18.15 16.33
C HIS A 520 10.73 -17.32 16.22
N ILE A 521 10.50 -16.61 15.10
CA ILE A 521 9.20 -15.96 14.85
C ILE A 521 8.08 -17.01 14.76
N LEU A 522 8.33 -18.19 14.15
CA LEU A 522 7.35 -19.28 14.12
C LEU A 522 7.09 -19.85 15.52
N ALA A 523 8.13 -20.07 16.33
CA ALA A 523 8.01 -20.60 17.69
C ALA A 523 7.17 -19.70 18.62
N ASP A 524 7.29 -18.38 18.47
CA ASP A 524 6.48 -17.40 19.21
C ASP A 524 5.14 -17.05 18.51
N SER A 525 4.87 -17.62 17.33
CA SER A 525 3.75 -17.14 16.50
C SER A 525 2.38 -17.32 17.16
N ASP A 526 2.21 -18.32 18.03
CA ASP A 526 0.95 -18.60 18.76
C ASP A 526 0.58 -17.51 19.78
N GLN A 527 1.55 -16.67 20.15
CA GLN A 527 1.33 -15.47 20.95
C GLN A 527 0.83 -14.30 20.09
N ASN A 528 0.92 -14.41 18.76
CA ASN A 528 0.54 -13.39 17.79
C ASN A 528 -0.88 -13.61 17.25
N ARG A 529 -1.56 -12.52 16.92
CA ARG A 529 -2.88 -12.58 16.28
C ARG A 529 -2.73 -13.03 14.81
N PRO A 530 -3.64 -13.88 14.29
CA PRO A 530 -3.67 -14.28 12.88
C PRO A 530 -3.64 -13.09 11.91
N MET A 531 -3.02 -13.27 10.74
CA MET A 531 -2.82 -12.22 9.72
C MET A 531 -4.10 -11.41 9.41
N THR A 532 -5.23 -12.10 9.30
CA THR A 532 -6.55 -11.48 9.06
C THR A 532 -6.90 -10.41 10.11
N LEU A 533 -6.63 -10.66 11.38
CA LEU A 533 -7.05 -9.78 12.49
C LEU A 533 -6.14 -8.55 12.65
N ILE A 534 -4.93 -8.60 12.09
CA ILE A 534 -3.93 -7.52 12.20
C ILE A 534 -3.80 -6.66 10.94
N GLY A 535 -4.52 -6.99 9.87
CA GLY A 535 -4.62 -6.19 8.65
C GLY A 535 -3.34 -6.19 7.81
N GLY A 536 -3.14 -7.27 7.03
CA GLY A 536 -1.97 -7.53 6.16
C GLY A 536 -1.51 -6.38 5.26
#